data_AF-A0A9W7FTX6-F1
#
_entry.id   AF-A0A9W7FTX6-F1
#
_cell.length_a   1.000
_cell.length_b   1.000
_cell.length_c   1.000
_cell.angle_alpha   90.00
_cell.angle_beta   90.00
_cell.angle_gamma   90.00
#
_symmetry.space_group_name_H-M   'P 1'
#
loop_
_entity.id
_entity.type
_entity.pdbx_description
1 polymer ?
#
loop_
_entity_poly.entity_id
_entity_poly.type
_entity_poly.pdbx_seq_one_letter_code
_entity_poly.pdbx_strand_id
1 'polypeptide(L)'
;MCVWTVIIRSWEKDCPPWIIHPEEYPYLPFVREHFINQKYTYRLFLRKELGDQTSTSFTDDVFRGIESGLVMKKSAENFISPWQNRHLKFHVMDGEPVLAYYKEAALVAAKGKITLRDSLAGLCDPSHADKDHPHQFSIKTSSESLHNGRIFLFSCSSNKEAILWVQSIRRYSGEVSKRSGKMEATPIMSGMELERLNLKRGLKGILEGEGVEVHFEGALLQREAYSFGRWMDRYGMIVDGVFYILMAQGGTVVSALPLKGGNVDKYPVNVDREDGIKGGQFGVLCALSHLSLDAGSEENKNMWLDALKGAITTITIGR
;
A
#
# COMPACT_ATOMS: atom_id res chain seq x y z
N MET A 1 -27.32 -3.87 -6.02
CA MET A 1 -26.04 -3.53 -5.35
C MET A 1 -25.05 -4.65 -5.71
N CYS A 2 -23.97 -4.38 -6.45
CA CYS A 2 -23.08 -5.43 -6.96
C CYS A 2 -22.33 -6.15 -5.82
N VAL A 3 -22.50 -7.47 -5.75
CA VAL A 3 -21.84 -8.39 -4.81
C VAL A 3 -20.31 -8.23 -4.77
N TRP A 4 -19.69 -7.69 -5.82
CA TRP A 4 -18.23 -7.53 -5.93
C TRP A 4 -17.62 -6.37 -5.15
N THR A 5 -18.39 -5.30 -4.87
CA THR A 5 -17.94 -4.26 -3.92
C THR A 5 -17.85 -4.85 -2.49
N VAL A 6 -18.53 -5.98 -2.23
CA VAL A 6 -18.50 -6.71 -0.95
C VAL A 6 -17.25 -7.59 -0.83
N ILE A 7 -16.72 -8.15 -1.94
CA ILE A 7 -15.56 -9.06 -1.90
C ILE A 7 -14.24 -8.30 -1.72
N ILE A 8 -14.02 -7.14 -2.35
CA ILE A 8 -12.83 -6.31 -2.04
C ILE A 8 -12.88 -5.83 -0.58
N ARG A 9 -14.09 -5.51 -0.08
CA ARG A 9 -14.31 -5.09 1.31
C ARG A 9 -14.19 -6.21 2.34
N SER A 10 -14.21 -7.50 1.97
CA SER A 10 -14.06 -8.57 2.96
C SER A 10 -12.62 -8.66 3.46
N TRP A 11 -11.63 -8.55 2.57
CA TRP A 11 -10.21 -8.74 2.90
C TRP A 11 -9.56 -7.57 3.63
N GLU A 12 -10.22 -6.41 3.69
CA GLU A 12 -9.77 -5.22 4.41
C GLU A 12 -10.79 -4.79 5.47
N LYS A 13 -11.78 -5.65 5.76
CA LYS A 13 -12.91 -5.32 6.65
C LYS A 13 -12.46 -4.86 8.03
N ASP A 14 -11.46 -5.54 8.59
CA ASP A 14 -10.85 -5.19 9.87
C ASP A 14 -9.52 -4.45 9.69
N CYS A 15 -9.19 -3.92 8.49
CA CYS A 15 -7.95 -3.16 8.25
C CYS A 15 -7.94 -1.91 9.15
N PRO A 16 -7.05 -1.84 10.15
CA PRO A 16 -7.08 -0.70 11.04
C PRO A 16 -6.58 0.60 10.35
N PRO A 17 -6.87 1.79 10.89
CA PRO A 17 -6.68 3.07 10.18
C PRO A 17 -5.23 3.59 10.11
N TRP A 18 -4.33 3.02 10.91
CA TRP A 18 -2.91 3.35 10.98
C TRP A 18 -1.99 2.69 9.91
N ILE A 19 -2.53 1.83 9.03
CA ILE A 19 -1.81 1.04 8.04
C ILE A 19 -1.65 1.94 6.83
N ILE A 20 -0.50 1.80 6.18
CA ILE A 20 -0.24 2.57 4.97
C ILE A 20 -0.93 1.88 3.81
N HIS A 21 -1.86 2.61 3.22
CA HIS A 21 -2.58 2.23 2.03
C HIS A 21 -1.72 2.53 0.78
N PRO A 22 -1.62 1.63 -0.22
CA PRO A 22 -0.84 1.91 -1.43
C PRO A 22 -1.33 3.16 -2.18
N GLU A 23 -2.56 3.58 -1.94
CA GLU A 23 -3.15 4.80 -2.47
C GLU A 23 -2.48 6.08 -1.96
N GLU A 24 -1.89 6.04 -0.77
CA GLU A 24 -1.13 7.16 -0.22
C GLU A 24 0.21 7.33 -0.96
N TYR A 25 0.74 6.25 -1.53
CA TYR A 25 2.06 6.19 -2.18
C TYR A 25 2.01 5.38 -3.49
N PRO A 26 1.23 5.81 -4.49
CA PRO A 26 0.92 5.00 -5.67
C PRO A 26 2.14 4.64 -6.51
N TYR A 27 3.21 5.43 -6.41
CA TYR A 27 4.47 5.24 -7.15
C TYR A 27 5.54 4.48 -6.37
N LEU A 28 5.27 4.05 -5.13
CA LEU A 28 6.22 3.30 -4.31
C LEU A 28 5.89 1.79 -4.35
N PRO A 29 6.56 0.99 -5.21
CA PRO A 29 6.19 -0.42 -5.42
C PRO A 29 6.30 -1.26 -4.15
N PHE A 30 7.25 -0.92 -3.27
CA PHE A 30 7.46 -1.62 -2.00
C PHE A 30 6.32 -1.40 -0.99
N VAL A 31 5.57 -0.29 -1.07
CA VAL A 31 4.36 -0.07 -0.25
C VAL A 31 3.26 -1.04 -0.69
N ARG A 32 3.07 -1.16 -2.01
CA ARG A 32 2.11 -2.08 -2.61
C ARG A 32 2.43 -3.53 -2.25
N GLU A 33 3.68 -3.95 -2.44
CA GLU A 33 4.14 -5.28 -2.10
C GLU A 33 3.94 -5.59 -0.60
N HIS A 34 4.28 -4.64 0.28
CA HIS A 34 4.06 -4.82 1.71
C HIS A 34 2.57 -4.99 2.05
N PHE A 35 1.70 -4.17 1.47
CA PHE A 35 0.25 -4.25 1.69
C PHE A 35 -0.35 -5.56 1.15
N ILE A 36 0.08 -6.02 -0.03
CA ILE A 36 -0.28 -7.36 -0.59
C ILE A 36 0.09 -8.46 0.40
N ASN A 37 1.31 -8.41 0.94
CA ASN A 37 1.78 -9.39 1.91
C ASN A 37 0.95 -9.36 3.20
N GLN A 38 0.65 -8.18 3.74
CA GLN A 38 -0.24 -8.03 4.90
C GLN A 38 -1.64 -8.63 4.65
N LYS A 39 -2.20 -8.38 3.46
CA LYS A 39 -3.56 -8.79 3.08
C LYS A 39 -3.68 -10.29 2.77
N TYR A 40 -2.79 -10.83 1.95
CA TYR A 40 -2.96 -12.17 1.36
C TYR A 40 -2.00 -13.21 1.90
N THR A 41 -0.74 -12.83 2.17
CA THR A 41 0.28 -13.75 2.70
C THR A 41 0.08 -13.96 4.19
N TYR A 42 -0.05 -12.86 4.94
CA TYR A 42 -0.16 -12.87 6.40
C TYR A 42 -1.61 -12.84 6.89
N ARG A 43 -2.57 -12.55 5.99
CA ARG A 43 -4.01 -12.47 6.28
C ARG A 43 -4.34 -11.63 7.51
N LEU A 44 -3.59 -10.54 7.72
CA LEU A 44 -3.64 -9.75 8.96
C LEU A 44 -5.03 -9.17 9.23
N PHE A 45 -5.76 -8.83 8.18
CA PHE A 45 -7.07 -8.19 8.26
C PHE A 45 -8.24 -9.17 8.41
N LEU A 46 -7.99 -10.48 8.49
CA LEU A 46 -9.02 -11.51 8.65
C LEU A 46 -8.90 -12.33 9.93
N ARG A 47 -7.96 -12.01 10.83
CA ARG A 47 -7.67 -12.82 12.03
C ARG A 47 -8.89 -13.09 12.92
N LYS A 48 -9.82 -12.13 13.05
CA LYS A 48 -11.04 -12.32 13.85
C LYS A 48 -11.99 -13.38 13.26
N GLU A 49 -12.01 -13.51 11.93
CA GLU A 49 -12.89 -14.45 11.23
C GLU A 49 -12.27 -15.85 11.10
N LEU A 50 -10.94 -15.94 11.11
CA LEU A 50 -10.18 -17.19 10.98
C LEU A 50 -9.90 -17.89 12.32
N GLY A 51 -10.14 -17.22 13.46
CA GLY A 51 -9.68 -17.68 14.78
C GLY A 51 -8.15 -17.65 14.90
N ASP A 52 -7.62 -17.82 16.11
CA ASP A 52 -6.16 -17.79 16.41
C ASP A 52 -5.31 -18.83 15.65
N GLN A 53 -5.92 -19.64 14.77
CA GLN A 53 -5.27 -20.68 13.97
C GLN A 53 -4.23 -20.19 12.95
N THR A 54 -4.10 -18.88 12.74
CA THR A 54 -3.11 -18.28 11.82
C THR A 54 -1.96 -17.55 12.50
N SER A 55 -1.91 -17.56 13.84
CA SER A 55 -0.87 -16.92 14.63
C SER A 55 0.45 -17.69 14.55
N THR A 56 1.31 -17.32 13.60
CA THR A 56 2.75 -17.59 13.70
C THR A 56 3.43 -16.42 14.41
N SER A 57 4.52 -16.66 15.15
CA SER A 57 5.29 -15.60 15.85
C SER A 57 5.66 -14.44 14.92
N PHE A 58 5.99 -14.73 13.67
CA PHE A 58 6.30 -13.73 12.65
C PHE A 58 5.13 -12.80 12.31
N THR A 59 3.90 -13.32 12.26
CA THR A 59 2.71 -12.50 11.98
C THR A 59 2.32 -11.59 13.16
N ASP A 60 2.67 -11.98 14.38
CA ASP A 60 2.48 -11.15 15.57
C ASP A 60 3.43 -9.94 15.59
N ASP A 61 4.68 -10.11 15.17
CA ASP A 61 5.65 -9.01 15.10
C ASP A 61 5.24 -7.96 14.06
N VAL A 62 4.69 -8.38 12.91
CA VAL A 62 4.16 -7.46 11.89
C VAL A 62 2.93 -6.70 12.41
N PHE A 63 2.08 -7.36 13.20
CA PHE A 63 0.88 -6.73 13.77
C PHE A 63 1.19 -5.82 14.97
N ARG A 64 2.18 -6.17 15.79
CA ARG A 64 2.65 -5.32 16.91
C ARG A 64 3.39 -4.09 16.39
N GLY A 65 4.04 -4.20 15.24
CA GLY A 65 4.88 -3.15 14.69
C GLY A 65 6.21 -3.06 15.43
N ILE A 66 7.02 -2.06 15.10
CA ILE A 66 8.28 -1.78 15.80
C ILE A 66 7.99 -1.05 17.10
N GLU A 67 8.55 -1.52 18.23
CA GLU A 67 8.51 -0.85 19.53
C GLU A 67 9.80 -0.08 19.86
N SER A 68 10.93 -0.55 19.31
CA SER A 68 12.23 0.10 19.40
C SER A 68 13.16 -0.40 18.29
N GLY A 69 14.18 0.37 17.95
CA GLY A 69 15.13 -0.03 16.91
C GLY A 69 16.19 1.02 16.61
N LEU A 70 17.21 0.62 15.87
CA LEU A 70 18.30 1.50 15.44
C LEU A 70 17.96 2.12 14.09
N VAL A 71 18.07 3.45 13.98
CA VAL A 71 17.88 4.20 12.74
C VAL A 71 18.96 5.26 12.58
N MET A 72 19.11 5.82 11.38
CA MET A 72 19.90 7.03 11.17
C MET A 72 18.98 8.24 11.23
N LYS A 73 19.23 9.17 12.16
CA LYS A 73 18.48 10.43 12.27
C LYS A 73 19.26 11.56 11.61
N LYS A 74 18.61 12.35 10.75
CA LYS A 74 19.18 13.61 10.25
C LYS A 74 19.18 14.67 11.36
N SER A 75 20.34 15.24 11.59
CA SER A 75 20.60 16.32 12.53
C SER A 75 20.86 17.60 11.75
N ALA A 76 20.12 18.66 12.07
CA ALA A 76 20.33 19.97 11.47
C ALA A 76 21.63 20.64 11.97
N GLU A 77 22.15 20.19 13.12
CA GLU A 77 23.26 20.85 13.82
C GLU A 77 24.64 20.34 13.41
N ASN A 78 24.74 19.22 12.67
CA ASN A 78 26.02 18.63 12.29
C ASN A 78 26.23 18.66 10.78
N PHE A 79 26.89 19.70 10.29
CA PHE A 79 27.11 19.91 8.85
C PHE A 79 28.05 18.86 8.23
N ILE A 80 28.95 18.28 9.02
CA ILE A 80 29.98 17.34 8.54
C ILE A 80 29.41 15.91 8.40
N SER A 81 28.52 15.50 9.31
CA SER A 81 27.84 14.21 9.26
C SER A 81 26.42 14.39 9.77
N PRO A 82 25.49 14.81 8.90
CA PRO A 82 24.13 15.14 9.30
C PRO A 82 23.38 13.90 9.77
N TRP A 83 23.72 12.72 9.25
CA TRP A 83 23.07 11.46 9.61
C TRP A 83 23.80 10.78 10.76
N GLN A 84 23.09 10.57 11.87
CA GLN A 84 23.67 9.99 13.08
C GLN A 84 22.84 8.81 13.56
N ASN A 85 23.50 7.71 13.89
CA ASN A 85 22.85 6.53 14.47
C ASN A 85 22.15 6.90 15.78
N ARG A 86 20.88 6.49 15.88
CA ARG A 86 20.03 6.70 17.05
C ARG A 86 19.20 5.46 17.30
N HIS A 87 19.13 5.06 18.56
CA HIS A 87 18.16 4.08 18.99
C HIS A 87 16.85 4.80 19.29
N LEU A 88 15.76 4.41 18.66
CA LEU A 88 14.42 4.94 18.89
C LEU A 88 13.64 3.99 19.80
N LYS A 89 12.82 4.54 20.69
CA LYS A 89 11.93 3.77 21.55
C LYS A 89 10.64 4.53 21.84
N PHE A 90 9.51 3.83 21.75
CA PHE A 90 8.22 4.40 22.14
C PHE A 90 8.07 4.42 23.65
N HIS A 91 7.53 5.51 24.16
CA HIS A 91 7.21 5.71 25.57
C HIS A 91 5.88 6.44 25.70
N VAL A 92 5.26 6.30 26.88
CA VAL A 92 4.23 7.21 27.35
C VAL A 92 4.85 8.03 28.47
N MET A 93 4.94 9.35 28.29
CA MET A 93 5.49 10.27 29.29
C MET A 93 4.45 11.35 29.55
N ASP A 94 4.11 11.58 30.81
CA ASP A 94 3.12 12.59 31.23
C ASP A 94 1.75 12.43 30.52
N GLY A 95 1.37 11.19 30.21
CA GLY A 95 0.13 10.87 29.49
C GLY A 95 0.20 11.07 27.97
N GLU A 96 1.34 11.51 27.44
CA GLU A 96 1.56 11.75 26.00
C GLU A 96 2.32 10.59 25.34
N PRO A 97 1.98 10.21 24.09
CA PRO A 97 2.79 9.30 23.31
C PRO A 97 4.04 10.03 22.84
N VAL A 98 5.20 9.46 23.13
CA VAL A 98 6.51 10.06 22.83
C VAL A 98 7.41 9.03 22.16
N LEU A 99 8.10 9.45 21.11
CA LEU A 99 9.23 8.72 20.52
C LEU A 99 10.53 9.31 21.04
N ALA A 100 11.18 8.59 21.96
CA ALA A 100 12.48 8.99 22.49
C ALA A 100 13.61 8.47 21.58
N TYR A 101 14.67 9.26 21.44
CA TYR A 101 15.86 8.86 20.70
C TYR A 101 17.12 8.96 21.56
N TYR A 102 17.95 7.93 21.48
CA TYR A 102 19.16 7.74 22.29
C TYR A 102 20.38 7.65 21.38
N LYS A 103 21.55 8.04 21.89
CA LYS A 103 22.81 7.85 21.15
C LYS A 103 23.15 6.36 21.03
N GLU A 104 22.88 5.59 22.07
CA GLU A 104 23.11 4.15 22.20
C GLU A 104 21.93 3.52 22.95
N ALA A 105 21.63 2.24 22.68
CA ALA A 105 20.46 1.56 23.22
C ALA A 105 20.48 1.40 24.75
N ALA A 106 21.68 1.27 25.34
CA ALA A 106 21.87 1.04 26.78
C ALA A 106 21.79 2.32 27.63
N LEU A 107 21.66 3.51 27.02
CA LEU A 107 21.67 4.76 27.76
C LEU A 107 20.34 5.02 28.46
N VAL A 108 20.42 5.41 29.74
CA VAL A 108 19.26 5.75 30.56
C VAL A 108 18.62 7.09 30.13
N ALA A 109 19.43 8.05 29.69
CA ALA A 109 18.96 9.38 29.30
C ALA A 109 18.76 9.51 27.78
N ALA A 110 17.55 9.90 27.38
CA ALA A 110 17.24 10.21 25.98
C ALA A 110 18.00 11.47 25.52
N LYS A 111 18.57 11.44 24.31
CA LYS A 111 19.18 12.61 23.66
C LYS A 111 18.11 13.64 23.27
N GLY A 112 16.90 13.16 22.99
CA GLY A 112 15.72 13.98 22.82
C GLY A 112 14.47 13.12 22.69
N LYS A 113 13.34 13.79 22.60
CA LYS A 113 12.00 13.21 22.62
C LYS A 113 11.21 13.89 21.50
N ILE A 114 10.26 13.16 20.91
CA ILE A 114 9.35 13.66 19.89
C ILE A 114 7.93 13.35 20.35
N THR A 115 7.14 14.37 20.65
CA THR A 115 5.71 14.19 20.95
C THR A 115 4.98 13.72 19.70
N LEU A 116 4.21 12.64 19.81
CA LEU A 116 3.51 12.02 18.68
C LEU A 116 2.04 12.44 18.56
N ARG A 117 1.47 13.12 19.57
CA ARG A 117 0.12 13.68 19.49
C ARG A 117 0.03 14.62 18.28
N ASP A 118 -0.95 14.35 17.42
CA ASP A 118 -1.24 15.11 16.20
C ASP A 118 -0.04 15.24 15.24
N SER A 119 0.97 14.37 15.39
CA SER A 119 2.13 14.30 14.51
C SER A 119 1.80 13.49 13.27
N LEU A 120 2.26 13.97 12.11
CA LEU A 120 2.10 13.29 10.83
C LEU A 120 3.37 12.51 10.51
N ALA A 121 3.25 11.21 10.37
CA ALA A 121 4.32 10.34 9.91
C ALA A 121 4.06 9.85 8.48
N GLY A 122 5.10 9.86 7.65
CA GLY A 122 5.03 9.45 6.25
C GLY A 122 6.37 9.01 5.68
N LEU A 123 6.29 8.23 4.61
CA LEU A 123 7.47 7.83 3.83
C LEU A 123 7.92 9.04 2.99
N CYS A 124 9.23 9.15 2.77
CA CYS A 124 9.75 10.18 1.89
C CYS A 124 9.71 9.70 0.45
N ASP A 125 9.39 10.61 -0.46
CA ASP A 125 9.48 10.34 -1.90
C ASP A 125 10.96 10.05 -2.26
N PRO A 126 11.28 8.93 -2.93
CA PRO A 126 12.62 8.60 -3.39
C PRO A 126 13.28 9.70 -4.23
N SER A 127 12.49 10.49 -4.97
CA SER A 127 13.00 11.62 -5.76
C SER A 127 13.58 12.75 -4.91
N HIS A 128 13.16 12.84 -3.64
CA HIS A 128 13.63 13.82 -2.65
C HIS A 128 14.48 13.18 -1.55
N ALA A 129 14.71 11.87 -1.61
CA ALA A 129 15.52 11.16 -0.64
C ALA A 129 17.02 11.47 -0.85
N ASP A 130 17.74 11.49 0.27
CA ASP A 130 19.20 11.56 0.27
C ASP A 130 19.75 10.25 -0.33
N LYS A 131 20.55 10.36 -1.40
CA LYS A 131 21.03 9.20 -2.18
C LYS A 131 21.85 8.23 -1.31
N ASP A 132 22.58 8.77 -0.34
CA ASP A 132 23.46 7.99 0.53
C ASP A 132 22.70 7.29 1.67
N HIS A 133 21.44 7.67 1.88
CA HIS A 133 20.60 7.16 2.96
C HIS A 133 19.23 6.76 2.42
N PRO A 134 19.13 5.64 1.67
CA PRO A 134 17.85 5.18 1.15
C PRO A 134 16.88 4.82 2.29
N HIS A 135 15.60 4.62 1.95
CA HIS A 135 14.57 4.14 2.88
C HIS A 135 14.26 5.12 4.02
N GLN A 136 13.81 6.31 3.65
CA GLN A 136 13.56 7.39 4.60
C GLN A 136 12.10 7.51 5.01
N PHE A 137 11.89 7.91 6.25
CA PHE A 137 10.60 8.37 6.75
C PHE A 137 10.75 9.68 7.51
N SER A 138 9.66 10.43 7.60
CA SER A 138 9.61 11.70 8.30
C SER A 138 8.51 11.72 9.36
N ILE A 139 8.73 12.54 10.38
CA ILE A 139 7.75 12.89 11.40
C ILE A 139 7.63 14.40 11.42
N LYS A 140 6.49 14.93 10.99
CA LYS A 140 6.14 16.34 11.13
C LYS A 140 5.29 16.50 12.38
N THR A 141 5.82 17.20 13.36
CA THR A 141 5.12 17.48 14.62
C THR A 141 4.04 18.54 14.43
N SER A 142 3.04 18.55 15.31
CA SER A 142 2.02 19.62 15.32
C SER A 142 2.63 20.98 15.69
N SER A 143 2.05 22.07 15.17
CA SER A 143 2.38 23.44 15.57
C SER A 143 2.10 23.72 17.05
N GLU A 144 1.19 22.96 17.65
CA GLU A 144 0.83 23.06 19.07
C GLU A 144 1.70 22.17 19.96
N SER A 145 2.58 21.35 19.38
CA SER A 145 3.50 20.49 20.14
C SER A 145 4.72 21.26 20.62
N LEU A 146 5.49 20.67 21.55
CA LEU A 146 6.78 21.19 22.04
C LEU A 146 7.76 21.53 20.91
N HIS A 147 7.59 20.94 19.73
CA HIS A 147 8.49 21.10 18.60
C HIS A 147 7.95 22.04 17.51
N ASN A 148 6.81 22.69 17.71
CA ASN A 148 6.29 23.77 16.87
C ASN A 148 6.36 23.51 15.35
N GLY A 149 5.84 22.37 14.88
CA GLY A 149 5.82 22.08 13.44
C GLY A 149 7.12 21.49 12.86
N ARG A 150 8.12 21.18 13.70
CA ARG A 150 9.41 20.63 13.26
C ARG A 150 9.23 19.31 12.52
N ILE A 151 10.03 19.15 11.46
CA ILE A 151 10.18 17.91 10.69
C ILE A 151 11.43 17.18 11.17
N PHE A 152 11.25 15.93 11.58
CA PHE A 152 12.32 14.98 11.86
C PHE A 152 12.43 14.02 10.69
N LEU A 153 13.66 13.73 10.28
CA LEU A 153 13.94 12.84 9.16
C LEU A 153 14.81 11.68 9.63
N PHE A 154 14.46 10.48 9.20
CA PHE A 154 15.12 9.24 9.56
C PHE A 154 15.35 8.38 8.33
N SER A 155 16.38 7.54 8.37
CA SER A 155 16.69 6.51 7.38
C SER A 155 16.85 5.17 8.09
N CYS A 156 16.33 4.12 7.45
CA CYS A 156 16.27 2.75 7.95
C CYS A 156 17.16 1.81 7.12
N SER A 157 17.33 0.58 7.60
CA SER A 157 18.05 -0.45 6.87
C SER A 157 17.30 -0.96 5.63
N SER A 158 15.97 -0.78 5.58
CA SER A 158 15.14 -1.23 4.47
C SER A 158 13.83 -0.45 4.34
N ASN A 159 13.23 -0.49 3.14
CA ASN A 159 11.89 0.04 2.88
C ASN A 159 10.82 -0.57 3.79
N LYS A 160 10.92 -1.88 4.07
CA LYS A 160 10.01 -2.59 4.97
C LYS A 160 10.09 -2.01 6.38
N GLU A 161 11.30 -1.77 6.88
CA GLU A 161 11.50 -1.18 8.20
C GLU A 161 10.95 0.25 8.27
N ALA A 162 11.16 1.07 7.22
CA ALA A 162 10.58 2.41 7.15
C ALA A 162 9.04 2.40 7.18
N ILE A 163 8.39 1.47 6.46
CA ILE A 163 6.93 1.28 6.52
C ILE A 163 6.49 0.93 7.93
N LEU A 164 7.14 -0.04 8.57
CA LEU A 164 6.78 -0.48 9.92
C LEU A 164 6.95 0.64 10.95
N TRP A 165 7.98 1.48 10.83
CA TRP A 165 8.14 2.67 11.67
C TRP A 165 6.98 3.65 11.50
N VAL A 166 6.61 3.99 10.27
CA VAL A 166 5.50 4.92 10.00
C VAL A 166 4.18 4.36 10.54
N GLN A 167 3.89 3.08 10.32
CA GLN A 167 2.70 2.41 10.83
C GLN A 167 2.68 2.39 12.38
N SER A 168 3.80 2.07 13.03
CA SER A 168 3.94 2.17 14.49
C SER A 168 3.70 3.59 15.01
N ILE A 169 4.26 4.61 14.36
CA ILE A 169 4.08 6.00 14.80
C ILE A 169 2.61 6.42 14.69
N ARG A 170 1.96 6.11 13.56
CA ARG A 170 0.52 6.37 13.36
C ARG A 170 -0.32 5.64 14.41
N ARG A 171 0.05 4.40 14.73
CA ARG A 171 -0.60 3.61 15.78
C ARG A 171 -0.51 4.27 17.15
N TYR A 172 0.70 4.60 17.60
CA TYR A 172 0.91 5.23 18.90
C TYR A 172 0.26 6.62 18.98
N SER A 173 0.21 7.37 17.87
CA SER A 173 -0.50 8.66 17.80
C SER A 173 -2.02 8.49 17.92
N GLY A 174 -2.60 7.48 17.24
CA GLY A 174 -4.03 7.21 17.25
C GLY A 174 -4.57 6.55 18.52
N GLU A 175 -3.84 5.59 19.10
CA GLU A 175 -4.27 4.86 20.31
C GLU A 175 -4.43 5.76 21.53
N VAL A 176 -3.64 6.84 21.65
CA VAL A 176 -3.80 7.81 22.74
C VAL A 176 -4.92 8.81 22.46
N SER A 177 -5.15 9.16 21.19
CA SER A 177 -6.27 10.04 20.79
C SER A 177 -7.65 9.42 21.09
N LYS A 178 -7.77 8.09 21.04
CA LYS A 178 -8.98 7.37 21.49
C LYS A 178 -9.26 7.53 22.98
N ARG A 179 -8.22 7.63 23.81
CA ARG A 179 -8.37 7.81 25.26
C ARG A 179 -8.78 9.24 25.64
N SER A 180 -8.55 10.23 24.76
CA SER A 180 -8.96 11.62 24.99
C SER A 180 -10.35 11.97 24.42
N GLY A 181 -11.10 11.00 23.89
CA GLY A 181 -12.48 11.19 23.44
C GLY A 181 -12.65 11.95 22.13
N LYS A 182 -11.55 12.26 21.40
CA LYS A 182 -11.63 12.79 20.03
C LYS A 182 -11.97 11.65 19.07
N MET A 183 -13.18 11.70 18.53
CA MET A 183 -13.76 10.74 17.59
C MET A 183 -12.82 10.53 16.39
N GLU A 184 -12.50 9.27 16.05
CA GLU A 184 -11.73 8.93 14.86
C GLU A 184 -12.43 9.48 13.61
N ALA A 185 -11.68 10.20 12.77
CA ALA A 185 -12.15 10.60 11.46
C ALA A 185 -12.60 9.33 10.71
N THR A 186 -13.84 9.36 10.21
CA THR A 186 -14.39 8.34 9.32
C THR A 186 -13.40 8.10 8.18
N PRO A 187 -13.12 6.85 7.75
CA PRO A 187 -12.21 6.62 6.63
C PRO A 187 -12.75 7.37 5.41
N ILE A 188 -12.06 8.46 5.07
CA ILE A 188 -12.39 9.28 3.91
C ILE A 188 -12.02 8.42 2.70
N MET A 189 -13.01 8.13 1.84
CA MET A 189 -12.77 7.48 0.56
C MET A 189 -11.67 8.26 -0.17
N SER A 190 -10.57 7.59 -0.52
CA SER A 190 -9.45 8.27 -1.17
C SER A 190 -9.90 8.86 -2.51
N GLY A 191 -9.29 9.98 -2.93
CA GLY A 191 -9.60 10.59 -4.22
C GLY A 191 -9.44 9.61 -5.39
N MET A 192 -8.48 8.70 -5.30
CA MET A 192 -8.27 7.64 -6.30
C MET A 192 -9.36 6.57 -6.29
N GLU A 193 -9.92 6.21 -5.12
CA GLU A 193 -11.05 5.28 -5.06
C GLU A 193 -12.32 5.93 -5.65
N LEU A 194 -12.51 7.22 -5.42
CA LEU A 194 -13.59 7.98 -6.06
C LEU A 194 -13.41 8.03 -7.59
N GLU A 195 -12.19 8.30 -8.06
CA GLU A 195 -11.84 8.26 -9.48
C GLU A 195 -12.12 6.89 -10.11
N ARG A 196 -11.72 5.80 -9.44
CA ARG A 196 -12.01 4.43 -9.87
C ARG A 196 -13.50 4.14 -9.99
N LEU A 197 -14.30 4.58 -9.02
CA LEU A 197 -15.75 4.44 -9.07
C LEU A 197 -16.38 5.24 -10.21
N ASN A 198 -15.84 6.42 -10.51
CA ASN A 198 -16.28 7.24 -11.63
C ASN A 198 -15.94 6.57 -12.97
N LEU A 199 -14.71 6.06 -13.15
CA LEU A 199 -14.31 5.29 -14.33
C LEU A 199 -15.22 4.07 -14.55
N LYS A 200 -15.52 3.34 -13.47
CA LYS A 200 -16.42 2.18 -13.53
C LYS A 200 -17.84 2.54 -14.01
N ARG A 201 -18.36 3.70 -13.58
CA ARG A 201 -19.69 4.20 -13.99
C ARG A 201 -19.67 4.80 -15.41
N GLY A 202 -18.53 5.36 -15.82
CA GLY A 202 -18.39 6.14 -17.04
C GLY A 202 -17.98 5.36 -18.29
N LEU A 203 -17.62 4.07 -18.20
CA LEU A 203 -17.05 3.32 -19.33
C LEU A 203 -17.86 3.45 -20.63
N LYS A 204 -19.20 3.38 -20.56
CA LYS A 204 -20.03 3.52 -21.76
C LYS A 204 -19.81 4.87 -22.46
N GLY A 205 -19.79 5.97 -21.70
CA GLY A 205 -19.52 7.29 -22.26
C GLY A 205 -18.08 7.48 -22.72
N ILE A 206 -17.13 6.76 -22.12
CA ILE A 206 -15.73 6.74 -22.59
C ILE A 206 -15.65 6.06 -23.96
N LEU A 207 -16.23 4.86 -24.11
CA LEU A 207 -16.21 4.14 -25.40
C LEU A 207 -16.98 4.85 -26.52
N GLU A 208 -17.99 5.66 -26.17
CA GLU A 208 -18.77 6.47 -27.12
C GLU A 208 -18.09 7.81 -27.46
N GLY A 209 -16.99 8.17 -26.79
CA GLY A 209 -16.24 9.39 -27.02
C GLY A 209 -15.41 9.36 -28.30
N GLU A 210 -15.36 10.48 -29.04
CA GLU A 210 -14.49 10.60 -30.21
C GLU A 210 -13.02 10.50 -29.81
N GLY A 211 -12.26 9.66 -30.53
CA GLY A 211 -10.82 9.51 -30.35
C GLY A 211 -10.37 8.52 -29.27
N VAL A 212 -11.30 7.78 -28.65
CA VAL A 212 -10.96 6.74 -27.67
C VAL A 212 -10.52 5.46 -28.39
N GLU A 213 -9.29 5.03 -28.15
CA GLU A 213 -8.72 3.83 -28.75
C GLU A 213 -8.66 2.68 -27.72
N VAL A 214 -9.29 1.55 -28.07
CA VAL A 214 -9.10 0.30 -27.32
C VAL A 214 -7.74 -0.28 -27.72
N HIS A 215 -6.76 -0.14 -26.84
CA HIS A 215 -5.40 -0.58 -27.13
C HIS A 215 -5.26 -2.10 -27.18
N PHE A 216 -5.99 -2.82 -26.33
CA PHE A 216 -5.99 -4.28 -26.29
C PHE A 216 -7.20 -4.82 -25.55
N GLU A 217 -7.78 -5.93 -26.02
CA GLU A 217 -8.90 -6.59 -25.37
C GLU A 217 -8.90 -8.10 -25.61
N GLY A 218 -9.59 -8.84 -24.74
CA GLY A 218 -9.69 -10.28 -24.90
C GLY A 218 -10.31 -11.01 -23.71
N ALA A 219 -10.68 -12.27 -23.94
CA ALA A 219 -11.11 -13.16 -22.88
C ALA A 219 -9.94 -13.56 -21.98
N LEU A 220 -10.21 -13.68 -20.68
CA LEU A 220 -9.24 -14.12 -19.68
C LEU A 220 -9.97 -14.76 -18.50
N LEU A 221 -9.26 -15.52 -17.67
CA LEU A 221 -9.78 -15.90 -16.35
C LEU A 221 -9.25 -14.90 -15.31
N GLN A 222 -10.11 -14.50 -14.38
CA GLN A 222 -9.74 -13.71 -13.21
C GLN A 222 -9.95 -14.52 -11.94
N ARG A 223 -8.95 -14.55 -11.06
CA ARG A 223 -9.08 -15.14 -9.73
C ARG A 223 -9.85 -14.20 -8.79
N GLU A 224 -10.63 -14.78 -7.87
CA GLU A 224 -11.42 -14.03 -6.88
C GLU A 224 -10.57 -13.14 -5.97
N ALA A 225 -9.41 -13.64 -5.54
CA ALA A 225 -8.38 -12.89 -4.84
C ALA A 225 -7.02 -13.08 -5.51
N TYR A 226 -6.01 -12.29 -5.12
CA TYR A 226 -4.73 -12.28 -5.80
C TYR A 226 -4.00 -13.64 -5.75
N SER A 227 -4.01 -14.33 -4.61
CA SER A 227 -3.22 -15.57 -4.42
C SER A 227 -4.02 -16.82 -4.08
N PHE A 228 -5.36 -16.73 -4.01
CA PHE A 228 -6.26 -17.87 -3.72
C PHE A 228 -7.68 -17.57 -4.22
N GLY A 229 -8.56 -18.58 -4.21
CA GLY A 229 -9.96 -18.46 -4.62
C GLY A 229 -10.18 -18.95 -6.06
N ARG A 230 -11.45 -18.98 -6.49
CA ARG A 230 -11.84 -19.59 -7.76
C ARG A 230 -11.46 -18.72 -8.95
N TRP A 231 -11.22 -19.37 -10.09
CA TRP A 231 -11.08 -18.72 -11.39
C TRP A 231 -12.45 -18.47 -12.02
N MET A 232 -12.60 -17.34 -12.69
CA MET A 232 -13.85 -16.94 -13.32
C MET A 232 -13.61 -16.34 -14.70
N ASP A 233 -14.44 -16.71 -15.67
CA ASP A 233 -14.40 -16.12 -17.01
C ASP A 233 -14.69 -14.62 -16.97
N ARG A 234 -13.84 -13.84 -17.62
CA ARG A 234 -13.95 -12.39 -17.74
C ARG A 234 -13.50 -11.93 -19.12
N TYR A 235 -13.80 -10.67 -19.38
CA TYR A 235 -13.29 -9.95 -20.55
C TYR A 235 -12.45 -8.76 -20.07
N GLY A 236 -11.20 -8.70 -20.49
CA GLY A 236 -10.29 -7.60 -20.21
C GLY A 236 -10.28 -6.60 -21.36
N MET A 237 -10.10 -5.32 -21.06
CA MET A 237 -9.98 -4.26 -22.07
C MET A 237 -9.12 -3.11 -21.53
N ILE A 238 -8.15 -2.64 -22.32
CA ILE A 238 -7.27 -1.52 -21.98
C ILE A 238 -7.67 -0.32 -22.82
N VAL A 239 -8.08 0.76 -22.17
CA VAL A 239 -8.54 2.01 -22.81
C VAL A 239 -7.97 3.18 -22.03
N ASP A 240 -7.30 4.11 -22.72
CA ASP A 240 -6.75 5.36 -22.14
C ASP A 240 -5.95 5.15 -20.84
N GLY A 241 -5.13 4.11 -20.80
CA GLY A 241 -4.32 3.82 -19.62
C GLY A 241 -5.10 3.24 -18.42
N VAL A 242 -6.33 2.80 -18.62
CA VAL A 242 -7.17 2.11 -17.64
C VAL A 242 -7.42 0.69 -18.12
N PHE A 243 -7.23 -0.28 -17.23
CA PHE A 243 -7.57 -1.67 -17.47
C PHE A 243 -8.94 -2.00 -16.87
N TYR A 244 -9.90 -2.27 -17.73
CA TYR A 244 -11.25 -2.67 -17.38
C TYR A 244 -11.38 -4.19 -17.38
N ILE A 245 -12.04 -4.71 -16.36
CA ILE A 245 -12.49 -6.10 -16.31
C ILE A 245 -14.01 -6.12 -16.34
N LEU A 246 -14.58 -6.85 -17.29
CA LEU A 246 -16.01 -6.99 -17.50
C LEU A 246 -16.44 -8.45 -17.26
N MET A 247 -17.71 -8.64 -16.91
CA MET A 247 -18.31 -9.98 -16.75
C MET A 247 -18.25 -10.79 -18.05
N ALA A 248 -18.37 -10.11 -19.19
CA ALA A 248 -18.28 -10.64 -20.55
C ALA A 248 -18.03 -9.44 -21.50
N GLN A 249 -17.76 -9.70 -22.79
CA GLN A 249 -17.63 -8.65 -23.79
C GLN A 249 -18.91 -7.78 -23.84
N GLY A 250 -18.77 -6.46 -23.74
CA GLY A 250 -19.90 -5.51 -23.65
C GLY A 250 -20.73 -5.62 -22.35
N GLY A 251 -20.29 -6.43 -21.39
CA GLY A 251 -21.00 -6.69 -20.15
C GLY A 251 -20.84 -5.60 -19.09
N THR A 252 -21.26 -5.90 -17.86
CA THR A 252 -21.07 -4.99 -16.73
C THR A 252 -19.60 -4.94 -16.32
N VAL A 253 -19.08 -3.74 -16.07
CA VAL A 253 -17.75 -3.53 -15.51
C VAL A 253 -17.70 -4.10 -14.10
N VAL A 254 -16.81 -5.05 -13.88
CA VAL A 254 -16.50 -5.63 -12.56
C VAL A 254 -15.46 -4.76 -11.86
N SER A 255 -14.39 -4.40 -12.59
CA SER A 255 -13.28 -3.59 -12.08
C SER A 255 -12.80 -2.60 -13.14
N ALA A 256 -12.32 -1.45 -12.69
CA ALA A 256 -11.58 -0.48 -13.49
C ALA A 256 -10.29 -0.19 -12.73
N LEU A 257 -9.14 -0.29 -13.41
CA LEU A 257 -7.83 -0.19 -12.81
C LEU A 257 -7.02 0.87 -13.54
N PRO A 258 -6.87 2.07 -12.97
CA PRO A 258 -5.88 3.01 -13.47
C PRO A 258 -4.49 2.35 -13.45
N LEU A 259 -3.85 2.28 -14.62
CA LEU A 259 -2.54 1.62 -14.76
C LEU A 259 -1.39 2.54 -14.37
N LYS A 260 -1.66 3.82 -14.09
CA LYS A 260 -0.63 4.78 -13.65
C LYS A 260 0.07 4.31 -12.38
N GLY A 261 1.40 4.15 -12.45
CA GLY A 261 2.20 3.60 -11.34
C GLY A 261 1.98 2.11 -11.09
N GLY A 262 1.15 1.44 -11.89
CA GLY A 262 0.92 0.01 -11.85
C GLY A 262 2.16 -0.81 -12.19
N ASN A 263 2.15 -2.08 -11.84
CA ASN A 263 3.17 -3.04 -12.21
C ASN A 263 2.50 -4.33 -12.69
N VAL A 264 3.19 -5.07 -13.56
CA VAL A 264 2.72 -6.36 -14.06
C VAL A 264 3.62 -7.46 -13.50
N ASP A 265 3.02 -8.39 -12.78
CA ASP A 265 3.70 -9.57 -12.23
C ASP A 265 3.66 -10.70 -13.26
N LYS A 266 4.82 -11.19 -13.70
CA LYS A 266 4.87 -12.27 -14.67
C LYS A 266 4.54 -13.64 -14.06
N TYR A 267 4.65 -13.76 -12.74
CA TYR A 267 4.54 -15.02 -12.02
C TYR A 267 3.81 -14.78 -10.69
N PRO A 268 2.49 -14.49 -10.73
CA PRO A 268 1.72 -14.30 -9.50
C PRO A 268 1.85 -15.53 -8.61
N VAL A 269 1.98 -15.28 -7.30
CA VAL A 269 2.12 -16.34 -6.30
C VAL A 269 0.91 -17.27 -6.35
N ASN A 270 1.13 -18.52 -6.77
CA ASN A 270 0.14 -19.58 -6.64
C ASN A 270 0.46 -20.43 -5.43
N VAL A 271 -0.46 -20.41 -4.48
CA VAL A 271 -0.61 -21.48 -3.51
C VAL A 271 -1.54 -22.49 -4.19
N ASP A 272 -1.02 -23.69 -4.41
CA ASP A 272 -1.68 -24.90 -4.93
C ASP A 272 -1.81 -25.08 -6.46
N ARG A 273 -1.52 -26.31 -6.89
CA ARG A 273 -1.74 -26.82 -8.26
C ARG A 273 -3.24 -27.01 -8.45
N GLU A 274 -3.94 -25.94 -8.81
CA GLU A 274 -5.39 -25.96 -9.04
C GLU A 274 -5.72 -26.45 -10.46
N ASP A 275 -6.71 -27.34 -10.57
CA ASP A 275 -7.27 -27.79 -11.84
C ASP A 275 -7.96 -26.63 -12.58
N GLY A 276 -7.74 -26.50 -13.90
CA GLY A 276 -8.38 -25.49 -14.75
C GLY A 276 -7.46 -24.36 -15.26
N ILE A 277 -6.19 -24.36 -14.86
CA ILE A 277 -5.15 -23.45 -15.36
C ILE A 277 -4.77 -23.87 -16.78
N LYS A 278 -4.86 -22.95 -17.74
CA LYS A 278 -4.61 -23.23 -19.17
C LYS A 278 -3.17 -22.86 -19.61
N GLY A 279 -2.38 -22.29 -18.69
CA GLY A 279 -1.02 -21.80 -18.93
C GLY A 279 -1.09 -20.37 -19.45
N GLY A 280 -0.24 -19.46 -18.99
CA GLY A 280 -0.35 -18.03 -19.33
C GLY A 280 -0.79 -17.12 -18.18
N GLN A 281 -0.38 -17.41 -16.95
CA GLN A 281 -0.76 -16.61 -15.79
C GLN A 281 0.10 -15.36 -15.60
N PHE A 282 -0.54 -14.28 -15.16
CA PHE A 282 0.10 -13.01 -14.84
C PHE A 282 -0.72 -12.23 -13.80
N GLY A 283 -0.10 -11.29 -13.12
CA GLY A 283 -0.74 -10.41 -12.14
C GLY A 283 -0.71 -8.96 -12.59
N VAL A 284 -1.75 -8.19 -12.25
CA VAL A 284 -1.76 -6.74 -12.40
C VAL A 284 -1.86 -6.12 -11.02
N LEU A 285 -0.84 -5.35 -10.67
CA LEU A 285 -0.65 -4.78 -9.35
C LEU A 285 -0.78 -3.26 -9.45
N CYS A 286 -1.94 -2.72 -9.06
CA CYS A 286 -2.20 -1.29 -8.98
C CYS A 286 -2.39 -0.85 -7.52
N ALA A 287 -2.38 0.46 -7.24
CA ALA A 287 -2.54 0.96 -5.88
C ALA A 287 -3.87 0.52 -5.23
N LEU A 288 -4.95 0.48 -6.01
CA LEU A 288 -6.30 0.20 -5.51
C LEU A 288 -6.69 -1.29 -5.53
N SER A 289 -5.95 -2.13 -6.25
CA SER A 289 -6.35 -3.53 -6.46
C SER A 289 -5.22 -4.36 -7.06
N HIS A 290 -5.26 -5.64 -6.74
CA HIS A 290 -4.32 -6.65 -7.20
C HIS A 290 -5.12 -7.78 -7.84
N LEU A 291 -4.89 -8.03 -9.12
CA LEU A 291 -5.57 -9.08 -9.87
C LEU A 291 -4.59 -10.18 -10.27
N SER A 292 -5.03 -11.43 -10.16
CA SER A 292 -4.37 -12.58 -10.78
C SER A 292 -5.23 -13.10 -11.93
N LEU A 293 -4.59 -13.29 -13.08
CA LEU A 293 -5.22 -13.49 -14.38
C LEU A 293 -4.57 -14.68 -15.09
N ASP A 294 -5.34 -15.37 -15.91
CA ASP A 294 -4.86 -16.42 -16.82
C ASP A 294 -5.33 -16.12 -18.24
N ALA A 295 -4.37 -15.99 -19.17
CA ALA A 295 -4.61 -15.67 -20.57
C ALA A 295 -4.94 -16.89 -21.46
N GLY A 296 -4.92 -18.10 -20.90
CA GLY A 296 -5.19 -19.34 -21.62
C GLY A 296 -4.01 -19.92 -22.41
N SER A 297 -2.98 -19.11 -22.69
CA SER A 297 -1.69 -19.56 -23.22
C SER A 297 -0.55 -18.61 -22.82
N GLU A 298 0.69 -19.08 -22.86
CA GLU A 298 1.87 -18.21 -22.66
C GLU A 298 2.00 -17.15 -23.78
N GLU A 299 1.54 -17.45 -24.99
CA GLU A 299 1.51 -16.48 -26.10
C GLU A 299 0.55 -15.31 -25.77
N ASN A 300 -0.70 -15.63 -25.41
CA ASN A 300 -1.69 -14.62 -25.04
C ASN A 300 -1.24 -13.83 -23.81
N LYS A 301 -0.59 -14.50 -22.84
CA LYS A 301 0.02 -13.83 -21.68
C LYS A 301 1.01 -12.77 -22.14
N ASN A 302 1.93 -13.09 -23.04
CA ASN A 302 2.92 -12.13 -23.50
C ASN A 302 2.28 -10.93 -24.20
N MET A 303 1.24 -11.15 -25.01
CA MET A 303 0.46 -10.06 -25.62
C MET A 303 -0.17 -9.15 -24.56
N TRP A 304 -0.81 -9.73 -23.53
CA TRP A 304 -1.34 -8.97 -22.39
C TRP A 304 -0.27 -8.19 -21.63
N LEU A 305 0.86 -8.84 -21.32
CA LEU A 305 1.97 -8.22 -20.61
C LEU A 305 2.52 -7.01 -21.38
N ASP A 306 2.65 -7.12 -22.70
CA ASP A 306 3.20 -6.06 -23.53
C ASP A 306 2.22 -4.89 -23.67
N ALA A 307 0.94 -5.16 -23.88
CA ALA A 307 -0.09 -4.12 -23.90
C ALA A 307 -0.20 -3.37 -22.56
N LEU A 308 -0.18 -4.10 -21.44
CA LEU A 308 -0.24 -3.51 -20.10
C LEU A 308 1.00 -2.67 -19.80
N LYS A 309 2.21 -3.16 -20.10
CA LYS A 309 3.44 -2.37 -19.92
C LYS A 309 3.45 -1.13 -20.80
N GLY A 310 3.00 -1.24 -22.06
CA GLY A 310 2.85 -0.12 -22.98
C GLY A 310 1.97 0.97 -22.37
N ALA A 311 0.78 0.59 -21.91
CA ALA A 311 -0.14 1.51 -21.24
C ALA A 311 0.45 2.14 -19.96
N ILE A 312 1.15 1.37 -19.11
CA ILE A 312 1.82 1.90 -17.91
C ILE A 312 2.90 2.93 -18.28
N THR A 313 3.68 2.66 -19.33
CA THR A 313 4.82 3.50 -19.74
C THR A 313 4.37 4.81 -20.40
N THR A 314 3.38 4.75 -21.30
CA THR A 314 2.85 5.94 -22.00
C THR A 314 2.34 7.01 -21.03
N ILE A 315 1.70 6.60 -19.94
CA ILE A 315 1.21 7.52 -18.90
C ILE A 315 2.35 8.15 -18.09
N THR A 316 3.51 7.49 -18.02
CA THR A 316 4.65 7.95 -17.22
C THR A 316 5.46 9.03 -17.94
N ILE A 317 5.46 9.05 -19.27
CA ILE A 317 6.25 9.99 -20.10
C ILE A 317 5.44 11.24 -20.50
N GLY A 318 4.10 11.18 -20.43
CA GLY A 318 3.20 12.30 -20.77
C GLY A 318 3.10 13.41 -19.71
N ARG A 319 4.23 13.87 -19.13
CA ARG A 319 4.34 15.09 -18.31
C ARG A 319 5.64 15.83 -18.58
#